data_AF-A0A661ZYE2-F1
#
_entry.id   AF-A0A661ZYE2-F1
#
_cell.length_a   1.000
_cell.length_b   1.000
_cell.length_c   1.000
_cell.angle_alpha   90.00
_cell.angle_beta   90.00
_cell.angle_gamma   90.00
#
_symmetry.space_group_name_H-M   'P 1'
#
loop_
_entity.id
_entity.type
_entity.pdbx_description
1 polymer ?
#
loop_
_entity_poly.entity_id
_entity_poly.type
_entity_poly.pdbx_seq_one_letter_code
_entity_poly.pdbx_strand_id
1 'polypeptide(L)'
;MFAISAFQSLSYVLVGNLIFEIKGMLLAYWLILFTTSCFANILGLNISAGLNSVTTIYILVPLLLIPQIIFCGVLVKYDKLHHSLTNYEYVPLIGNMMTSRWAYEALAVEQFKNNEFEKVFFEIEQKRSTADYLKNWLVPELEGKLEELKQNYRDEADPESIQADLQTLNTMLAEMGKLVPELQPYRPDHADVETFSDPTAEAIKAYLKGVSNLTGRIFMSSNKEKDLINNALIDHLGSVKAYSDFRNKYDNKSLSDLVRNRSVLDKVAEKDGRMIRKYELAYMKPTSKIGRAHLYAPNKQLGRFEIDTLWYNVAAIWLYTLVFYLTLRTDLLRKAMNISERRKLTRKQAS
;
A
#
# COMPACT_ATOMS: atom_id res chain seq x y z
N MET A 1 11.30 21.73 22.35
CA MET A 1 10.48 21.50 21.14
C MET A 1 9.73 20.17 21.23
N PHE A 2 10.37 19.01 21.23
CA PHE A 2 9.65 17.73 21.19
C PHE A 2 8.73 17.47 22.39
N ALA A 3 9.13 17.82 23.61
CA ALA A 3 8.24 17.70 24.78
C ALA A 3 6.96 18.54 24.64
N ILE A 4 7.08 19.77 24.11
CA ILE A 4 5.94 20.64 23.83
C ILE A 4 5.05 20.01 22.75
N SER A 5 5.65 19.48 21.68
CA SER A 5 4.89 18.81 20.62
C SER A 5 4.23 17.51 21.09
N ALA A 6 4.83 16.77 22.02
CA ALA A 6 4.22 15.60 22.64
C ALA A 6 2.95 15.99 23.41
N PHE A 7 3.01 17.06 24.20
CA PHE A 7 1.85 17.58 24.93
C PHE A 7 0.78 18.10 23.96
N GLN A 8 1.15 18.96 23.00
CA GLN A 8 0.23 19.54 22.03
C GLN A 8 -0.49 18.48 21.20
N SER A 9 0.25 17.50 20.67
CA SER A 9 -0.34 16.39 19.90
C SER A 9 -1.25 15.53 20.77
N LEU A 10 -0.89 15.28 22.04
CA LEU A 10 -1.75 14.53 22.95
C LEU A 10 -3.06 15.28 23.23
N SER A 11 -2.99 16.58 23.53
CA SER A 11 -4.18 17.41 23.74
C SER A 11 -5.07 17.43 22.49
N TYR A 12 -4.47 17.56 21.30
CA TYR A 12 -5.21 17.54 20.04
C TYR A 12 -5.92 16.19 19.82
N VAL A 13 -5.24 15.07 20.06
CA VAL A 13 -5.83 13.73 19.91
C VAL A 13 -6.93 13.47 20.92
N LEU A 14 -6.76 13.93 22.17
CA LEU A 14 -7.80 13.78 23.20
C LEU A 14 -9.10 14.48 22.78
N VAL A 15 -9.00 15.73 22.35
CA VAL A 15 -10.17 16.50 21.89
C VAL A 15 -10.74 15.91 20.60
N GLY A 16 -9.88 15.58 19.63
CA GLY A 16 -10.28 15.01 18.35
C GLY A 16 -11.00 13.67 18.49
N ASN A 17 -10.44 12.72 19.25
CA ASN A 17 -11.06 11.42 19.46
C ASN A 17 -12.35 11.49 20.28
N LEU A 18 -12.51 12.52 21.13
CA LEU A 18 -13.76 12.77 21.84
C LEU A 18 -14.85 13.26 20.89
N ILE A 19 -14.53 14.19 19.98
CA ILE A 19 -15.48 14.74 19.00
C ILE A 19 -15.85 13.72 17.92
N PHE A 20 -14.86 13.03 17.36
CA PHE A 20 -15.07 12.02 16.30
C PHE A 20 -15.40 10.62 16.85
N GLU A 21 -15.50 10.49 18.18
CA GLU A 21 -15.80 9.26 18.90
C GLU A 21 -14.89 8.05 18.57
N ILE A 22 -13.63 8.31 18.17
CA ILE A 22 -12.68 7.25 17.81
C ILE A 22 -12.25 6.49 19.08
N LYS A 23 -12.66 5.22 19.20
CA LYS A 23 -12.40 4.39 20.39
C LYS A 23 -11.16 3.50 20.19
N GLY A 24 -10.38 3.31 21.27
CA GLY A 24 -9.25 2.37 21.29
C GLY A 24 -7.98 2.83 20.56
N MET A 25 -8.01 3.96 19.85
CA MET A 25 -6.92 4.39 18.96
C MET A 25 -6.08 5.56 19.48
N LEU A 26 -6.25 5.96 20.75
CA LEU A 26 -5.61 7.15 21.31
C LEU A 26 -4.08 7.11 21.18
N LEU A 27 -3.45 6.00 21.56
CA LEU A 27 -1.99 5.87 21.51
C LEU A 27 -1.45 5.85 20.07
N ALA A 28 -2.13 5.16 19.16
CA ALA A 28 -1.75 5.13 17.75
C ALA A 28 -1.79 6.54 17.12
N TYR A 29 -2.90 7.26 17.35
CA TYR A 29 -3.07 8.64 16.88
C TYR A 29 -2.03 9.58 17.47
N TRP A 30 -1.84 9.51 18.79
CA TRP A 30 -0.85 10.33 19.48
C TRP A 30 0.55 10.06 18.97
N LEU A 31 0.98 8.79 18.88
CA LEU A 31 2.31 8.41 18.42
C LEU A 31 2.60 8.94 17.01
N ILE A 32 1.66 8.80 16.07
CA ILE A 32 1.85 9.22 14.69
C ILE A 32 1.87 10.74 14.57
N LEU A 33 0.93 11.45 15.21
CA LEU A 33 0.92 12.91 15.19
C LEU A 33 2.13 13.52 15.91
N PHE A 34 2.54 12.92 17.04
CA PHE A 34 3.77 13.28 17.73
C PHE A 34 4.99 13.09 16.84
N THR A 35 5.13 11.92 16.21
CA THR A 35 6.26 11.62 15.30
C THR A 35 6.28 12.58 14.12
N THR A 36 5.13 12.88 13.53
CA THR A 36 5.00 13.85 12.43
C THR A 36 5.35 15.26 12.87
N SER A 37 4.95 15.66 14.09
CA SER A 37 5.30 16.96 14.66
C SER A 37 6.80 17.10 14.92
N CYS A 38 7.48 16.02 15.30
CA CYS A 38 8.94 16.01 15.46
C CYS A 38 9.64 16.26 14.12
N PHE A 39 9.21 15.59 13.05
CA PHE A 39 9.70 15.88 11.70
C PHE A 39 9.44 17.34 11.30
N ALA A 40 8.23 17.84 11.51
CA ALA A 40 7.84 19.21 11.16
C ALA A 40 8.68 20.26 11.91
N ASN A 41 8.98 20.03 13.18
CA ASN A 41 9.88 20.89 13.96
C ASN A 41 11.27 20.97 13.33
N ILE A 42 11.88 19.84 12.97
CA ILE A 42 13.23 19.82 12.38
C ILE A 42 13.22 20.42 10.97
N LEU A 43 12.17 20.18 10.19
CA LEU A 43 11.98 20.82 8.89
C LEU A 43 11.89 22.35 9.03
N GLY A 44 11.08 22.84 9.98
CA GLY A 44 10.96 24.27 10.28
C GLY A 44 12.29 24.90 10.69
N LEU A 45 13.09 24.22 11.49
CA LEU A 45 14.44 24.67 11.85
C LEU A 45 15.38 24.74 10.64
N ASN A 46 15.35 23.75 9.73
CA ASN A 46 16.14 23.78 8.50
C ASN A 46 15.79 25.00 7.62
N ILE A 47 14.49 25.29 7.49
CA ILE A 47 14.00 26.43 6.72
C ILE A 47 14.45 27.74 7.39
N SER A 48 14.24 27.87 8.70
CA SER A 48 14.61 29.07 9.46
C SER A 48 16.12 29.32 9.49
N ALA A 49 16.95 28.28 9.45
CA ALA A 49 18.41 28.42 9.45
C ALA A 49 18.97 28.81 8.09
N GLY A 50 18.29 28.45 6.99
CA GLY A 50 18.76 28.75 5.64
C GLY A 50 18.19 30.01 5.01
N LEU A 51 17.01 30.46 5.43
CA LEU A 51 16.36 31.66 4.89
C LEU A 51 16.57 32.88 5.79
N ASN A 52 16.97 34.00 5.19
CA ASN A 52 17.22 35.26 5.90
C ASN A 52 15.99 36.19 5.96
N SER A 53 14.84 35.79 5.37
CA SER A 53 13.63 36.63 5.29
C SER A 53 12.39 35.86 5.73
N VAL A 54 11.65 36.45 6.67
CA VAL A 54 10.38 35.92 7.18
C VAL A 54 9.34 35.82 6.05
N THR A 55 9.33 36.79 5.12
CA THR A 55 8.44 36.75 3.94
C THR A 55 8.71 35.53 3.07
N THR A 56 9.97 35.16 2.87
CA THR A 56 10.33 33.95 2.09
C THR A 56 9.87 32.68 2.79
N ILE A 57 9.98 32.62 4.12
CA ILE A 57 9.50 31.48 4.92
C ILE A 57 7.98 31.31 4.74
N TYR A 58 7.20 32.39 4.81
CA TYR A 58 5.75 32.33 4.64
C TYR A 58 5.30 31.89 3.25
N ILE A 59 6.07 32.17 2.20
CA ILE A 59 5.79 31.67 0.85
C ILE A 59 6.20 30.19 0.71
N LEU A 60 7.34 29.82 1.31
CA LEU A 60 7.89 28.46 1.20
C LEU A 60 7.03 27.42 1.91
N VAL A 61 6.49 27.74 3.10
CA VAL A 61 5.73 26.76 3.90
C VAL A 61 4.52 26.18 3.13
N PRO A 62 3.61 26.98 2.54
CA PRO A 62 2.54 26.43 1.71
C PRO A 62 3.05 25.64 0.51
N LEU A 63 4.12 26.10 -0.15
CA LEU A 63 4.73 25.42 -1.29
C LEU A 63 5.25 24.02 -0.93
N LEU A 64 5.69 23.81 0.31
CA LEU A 64 6.09 22.50 0.82
C LEU A 64 4.90 21.65 1.26
N LEU A 65 3.87 22.26 1.85
CA LEU A 65 2.71 21.54 2.38
C LEU A 65 1.75 21.06 1.29
N ILE A 66 1.54 21.84 0.21
CA ILE A 66 0.62 21.47 -0.88
C ILE A 66 1.02 20.12 -1.52
N PRO A 67 2.29 19.90 -1.93
CA PRO A 67 2.73 18.60 -2.45
C PRO A 67 2.57 17.46 -1.44
N GLN A 68 2.84 17.71 -0.15
CA GLN A 68 2.64 16.71 0.90
C GLN A 68 1.18 16.25 0.94
N ILE A 69 0.21 17.17 0.80
CA ILE A 69 -1.21 16.84 0.83
C ILE A 69 -1.66 16.15 -0.47
N ILE A 70 -1.18 16.59 -1.63
CA ILE A 70 -1.57 16.03 -2.93
C ILE A 70 -1.01 14.61 -3.12
N PHE A 71 0.27 14.41 -2.79
CA PHE A 71 0.98 13.16 -3.05
C PHE A 71 0.93 12.17 -1.87
N CYS A 72 0.05 12.37 -0.88
CA CYS A 72 -0.18 11.39 0.19
C CYS A 72 -1.01 10.16 -0.26
N GLY A 73 -1.57 10.19 -1.48
CA GLY A 73 -2.30 9.06 -2.08
C GLY A 73 -3.80 9.03 -1.79
N VAL A 74 -4.31 9.99 -1.00
CA VAL A 74 -5.73 10.10 -0.64
C VAL A 74 -6.51 10.92 -1.66
N LEU A 75 -6.03 12.13 -1.97
CA LEU A 75 -6.70 13.04 -2.89
C LEU A 75 -6.50 12.63 -4.35
N VAL A 76 -5.29 12.17 -4.68
CA VAL A 76 -4.92 11.71 -6.02
C VAL A 76 -4.43 10.28 -5.92
N LYS A 77 -5.16 9.35 -6.56
CA LYS A 77 -4.73 7.96 -6.69
C LYS A 77 -3.43 7.91 -7.50
N TYR A 78 -2.44 7.14 -7.03
CA TYR A 78 -1.15 7.05 -7.71
C TYR A 78 -1.25 6.53 -9.14
N ASP A 79 -2.16 5.60 -9.40
CA ASP A 79 -2.43 5.05 -10.73
C ASP A 79 -2.91 6.10 -11.75
N LYS A 80 -3.34 7.29 -11.30
CA LYS A 80 -3.76 8.41 -12.15
C LYS A 80 -2.66 9.47 -12.35
N LEU A 81 -1.49 9.28 -11.76
CA LEU A 81 -0.36 10.17 -12.01
C LEU A 81 0.20 9.94 -13.42
N HIS A 82 0.90 10.96 -13.94
CA HIS A 82 1.62 10.84 -15.20
C HIS A 82 2.53 9.60 -15.20
N HIS A 83 2.67 8.93 -16.34
CA HIS A 83 3.35 7.62 -16.46
C HIS A 83 4.79 7.63 -15.91
N SER A 84 5.50 8.76 -15.98
CA SER A 84 6.85 8.91 -15.44
C SER A 84 6.92 9.00 -13.90
N LEU A 85 5.78 9.24 -13.24
CA LEU A 85 5.68 9.44 -11.78
C LEU A 85 4.83 8.35 -11.09
N THR A 86 4.18 7.47 -11.86
CA THR A 86 3.34 6.41 -11.32
C THR A 86 4.12 5.11 -11.12
N ASN A 87 3.57 4.24 -10.27
CA ASN A 87 3.97 2.85 -10.17
C ASN A 87 2.70 2.05 -9.81
N TYR A 88 2.36 1.08 -10.65
CA TYR A 88 1.09 0.36 -10.53
C TYR A 88 1.11 -0.64 -9.37
N GLU A 89 2.29 -1.12 -8.94
CA GLU A 89 2.42 -2.14 -7.89
C GLU A 89 2.74 -1.53 -6.52
N TYR A 90 3.54 -0.47 -6.47
CA TYR A 90 4.07 0.12 -5.23
C TYR A 90 3.76 1.60 -5.13
N VAL A 91 3.86 2.16 -3.92
CA VAL A 91 3.86 3.62 -3.76
C VAL A 91 5.02 4.23 -4.58
N PRO A 92 4.74 5.22 -5.45
CA PRO A 92 5.76 5.85 -6.27
C PRO A 92 6.75 6.66 -5.43
N LEU A 93 7.93 6.93 -6.00
CA LEU A 93 9.01 7.65 -5.29
C LEU A 93 8.54 9.01 -4.75
N ILE A 94 7.76 9.77 -5.52
CA ILE A 94 7.23 11.05 -5.07
C ILE A 94 6.36 10.91 -3.82
N GLY A 95 5.55 9.85 -3.73
CA GLY A 95 4.74 9.54 -2.55
C GLY A 95 5.60 9.03 -1.38
N ASN A 96 6.71 8.34 -1.66
CA ASN A 96 7.66 7.94 -0.63
C ASN A 96 8.39 9.14 0.00
N MET A 97 8.61 10.22 -0.75
CA MET A 97 9.23 11.43 -0.21
C MET A 97 8.33 12.23 0.74
N MET A 98 7.02 11.99 0.73
CA MET A 98 6.06 12.74 1.54
C MET A 98 5.89 12.09 2.92
N THR A 99 6.29 12.80 3.98
CA THR A 99 6.05 12.40 5.38
C THR A 99 4.56 12.22 5.67
N SER A 100 3.71 13.06 5.09
CA SER A 100 2.25 12.95 5.21
C SER A 100 1.70 11.61 4.72
N ARG A 101 2.30 11.02 3.69
CA ARG A 101 1.92 9.70 3.15
C ARG A 101 2.14 8.63 4.19
N TRP A 102 3.33 8.59 4.79
CA TRP A 102 3.68 7.62 5.83
C TRP A 102 2.76 7.75 7.05
N ALA A 103 2.53 8.98 7.51
CA ALA A 103 1.66 9.25 8.65
C ALA A 103 0.20 8.83 8.37
N TYR A 104 -0.33 9.19 7.20
CA TYR A 104 -1.70 8.85 6.83
C TYR A 104 -1.89 7.34 6.68
N GLU A 105 -1.01 6.67 5.93
CA GLU A 105 -1.08 5.22 5.75
C GLU A 105 -0.98 4.48 7.08
N ALA A 106 -0.11 4.94 8.00
CA ALA A 106 0.00 4.36 9.34
C ALA A 106 -1.32 4.44 10.09
N LEU A 107 -1.97 5.61 10.13
CA LEU A 107 -3.26 5.79 10.81
C LEU A 107 -4.36 4.96 10.14
N ALA A 108 -4.46 5.02 8.81
CA ALA A 108 -5.52 4.36 8.06
C ALA A 108 -5.45 2.84 8.22
N VAL A 109 -4.25 2.26 8.11
CA VAL A 109 -4.04 0.81 8.27
C VAL A 109 -4.23 0.41 9.73
N GLU A 110 -3.68 1.16 10.68
CA GLU A 110 -3.82 0.84 12.11
C GLU A 110 -5.28 0.89 12.56
N GLN A 111 -6.01 1.94 12.19
CA GLN A 111 -7.42 2.08 12.52
C GLN A 111 -8.28 0.99 11.86
N PHE A 112 -7.96 0.62 10.62
CA PHE A 112 -8.66 -0.46 9.93
C PHE A 112 -8.37 -1.82 10.55
N LYS A 113 -7.09 -2.17 10.73
CA LYS A 113 -6.64 -3.51 11.10
C LYS A 113 -6.79 -3.81 12.58
N ASN A 114 -6.42 -2.86 13.45
CA ASN A 114 -6.22 -3.09 14.88
C ASN A 114 -7.35 -2.49 15.74
N ASN A 115 -8.49 -2.12 15.15
CA ASN A 115 -9.67 -1.78 15.97
C ASN A 115 -10.23 -3.02 16.67
N GLU A 116 -10.92 -2.80 17.78
CA GLU A 116 -11.40 -3.89 18.64
C GLU A 116 -12.30 -4.90 17.92
N PHE A 117 -13.01 -4.46 16.87
CA PHE A 117 -13.84 -5.33 16.04
C PHE A 117 -13.03 -6.06 14.98
N GLU A 118 -12.30 -5.36 14.10
CA GLU A 118 -11.61 -5.99 12.97
C GLU A 118 -10.44 -6.86 13.42
N LYS A 119 -9.76 -6.56 14.54
CA LYS A 119 -8.58 -7.32 14.99
C LYS A 119 -8.83 -8.83 15.14
N VAL A 120 -10.05 -9.23 15.50
CA VAL A 120 -10.41 -10.66 15.66
C VAL A 120 -10.76 -11.32 14.33
N PHE A 121 -11.09 -10.54 13.30
CA PHE A 121 -11.43 -11.04 11.96
C PHE A 121 -10.30 -10.89 10.95
N PHE A 122 -9.33 -10.01 11.20
CA PHE A 122 -8.40 -9.53 10.20
C PHE A 122 -7.64 -10.64 9.49
N GLU A 123 -7.10 -11.62 10.22
CA GLU A 123 -6.34 -12.72 9.62
C GLU A 123 -7.20 -13.62 8.73
N ILE A 124 -8.44 -13.87 9.15
CA ILE A 124 -9.40 -14.71 8.41
C ILE A 124 -9.90 -13.97 7.17
N GLU A 125 -10.21 -12.69 7.32
CA GLU A 125 -10.54 -11.81 6.20
C GLU A 125 -9.39 -11.69 5.21
N GLN A 126 -8.14 -11.66 5.68
CA GLN A 126 -6.96 -11.64 4.82
C GLN A 126 -6.86 -12.90 3.96
N LYS A 127 -7.03 -14.08 4.58
CA LYS A 127 -7.05 -15.37 3.87
C LYS A 127 -8.22 -15.44 2.88
N ARG A 128 -9.41 -15.06 3.33
CA ARG A 128 -10.64 -15.04 2.53
C ARG A 128 -10.51 -14.13 1.32
N SER A 129 -10.04 -12.90 1.52
CA SER A 129 -9.81 -11.89 0.49
C SER A 129 -8.80 -12.36 -0.55
N THR A 130 -7.74 -13.04 -0.12
CA THR A 130 -6.73 -13.61 -1.02
C THR A 130 -7.30 -14.76 -1.84
N ALA A 131 -8.05 -15.67 -1.22
CA ALA A 131 -8.72 -16.76 -1.92
C ALA A 131 -9.76 -16.25 -2.94
N ASP A 132 -10.54 -15.25 -2.55
CA ASP A 132 -11.53 -14.59 -3.41
C ASP A 132 -10.87 -13.86 -4.59
N TYR A 133 -9.79 -13.12 -4.32
CA TYR A 133 -8.96 -12.50 -5.36
C TYR A 133 -8.51 -13.51 -6.42
N LEU A 134 -7.90 -14.61 -5.97
CA LEU A 134 -7.34 -15.61 -6.86
C LEU A 134 -8.44 -16.29 -7.69
N LYS A 135 -9.52 -16.72 -7.04
CA LYS A 135 -10.60 -17.47 -7.69
C LYS A 135 -11.42 -16.63 -8.67
N ASN A 136 -11.86 -15.46 -8.23
CA ASN A 136 -12.90 -14.70 -8.93
C ASN A 136 -12.33 -13.60 -9.82
N TRP A 137 -11.02 -13.29 -9.70
CA TRP A 137 -10.40 -12.22 -10.46
C TRP A 137 -9.15 -12.70 -11.19
N LEU A 138 -8.12 -13.20 -10.50
CA LEU A 138 -6.86 -13.55 -11.17
C LEU A 138 -7.00 -14.75 -12.12
N VAL A 139 -7.60 -15.85 -11.67
CA VAL A 139 -7.74 -17.06 -12.49
C VAL A 139 -8.55 -16.78 -13.77
N PRO A 140 -9.73 -16.12 -13.73
CA PRO A 140 -10.46 -15.78 -14.94
C PRO A 140 -9.67 -14.91 -15.94
N GLU A 141 -8.89 -13.94 -15.46
CA GLU A 141 -8.02 -13.11 -16.33
C GLU A 141 -6.93 -13.95 -17.00
N LEU A 142 -6.32 -14.89 -16.26
CA LEU A 142 -5.31 -15.80 -16.83
C LEU A 142 -5.93 -16.82 -17.80
N GLU A 143 -7.14 -17.30 -17.53
CA GLU A 143 -7.88 -18.16 -18.45
C GLU A 143 -8.26 -17.41 -19.74
N GLY A 144 -8.71 -16.15 -19.63
CA GLY A 144 -8.99 -15.28 -20.77
C GLY A 144 -7.75 -15.08 -21.64
N LYS A 145 -6.62 -14.72 -21.03
CA LYS A 145 -5.34 -14.54 -21.72
C LYS A 145 -4.84 -15.85 -22.35
N LEU A 146 -5.08 -17.00 -21.72
CA LEU A 146 -4.76 -18.31 -22.31
C LEU A 146 -5.59 -18.60 -23.57
N GLU A 147 -6.89 -18.31 -23.56
CA GLU A 147 -7.73 -18.53 -24.75
C GLU A 147 -7.37 -17.53 -25.87
N GLU A 148 -7.02 -16.29 -25.54
CA GLU A 148 -6.48 -15.31 -26.50
C GLU A 148 -5.17 -15.80 -27.12
N LEU A 149 -4.23 -16.27 -26.30
CA LEU A 149 -2.97 -16.86 -26.77
C LEU A 149 -3.21 -18.05 -27.72
N LYS A 150 -4.14 -18.95 -27.37
CA LYS A 150 -4.50 -20.09 -28.24
C LYS A 150 -5.05 -19.63 -29.58
N GLN A 151 -5.89 -18.60 -29.59
CA GLN A 151 -6.46 -18.06 -30.81
C GLN A 151 -5.37 -17.40 -31.67
N ASN A 152 -4.57 -16.52 -31.08
CA ASN A 152 -3.47 -15.84 -31.76
C ASN A 152 -2.44 -16.83 -32.35
N TYR A 153 -2.15 -17.91 -31.64
CA TYR A 153 -1.27 -18.98 -32.13
C TYR A 153 -1.85 -19.73 -33.34
N ARG A 154 -3.17 -20.01 -33.33
CA ARG A 154 -3.86 -20.68 -34.45
C ARG A 154 -3.99 -19.80 -35.68
N ASP A 155 -4.17 -18.50 -35.47
CA ASP A 155 -4.31 -17.51 -36.54
C ASP A 155 -2.96 -17.06 -37.12
N GLU A 156 -1.84 -17.63 -36.65
CA GLU A 156 -0.47 -17.24 -37.03
C GLU A 156 -0.25 -15.72 -36.87
N ALA A 157 -0.77 -15.16 -35.77
CA ALA A 157 -0.63 -13.75 -35.44
C ALA A 157 0.84 -13.37 -35.19
N ASP A 158 1.07 -12.07 -34.96
CA ASP A 158 2.41 -11.54 -34.73
C ASP A 158 3.20 -12.32 -33.66
N PRO A 159 4.35 -12.95 -34.00
CA PRO A 159 5.14 -13.73 -33.07
C PRO A 159 5.59 -12.96 -31.83
N GLU A 160 5.82 -11.65 -31.93
CA GLU A 160 6.20 -10.82 -30.79
C GLU A 160 5.04 -10.72 -29.77
N SER A 161 3.81 -10.56 -30.24
CA SER A 161 2.61 -10.53 -29.38
C SER A 161 2.39 -11.87 -28.67
N ILE A 162 2.51 -12.99 -29.40
CA ILE A 162 2.39 -14.34 -28.84
C ILE A 162 3.46 -14.59 -27.78
N GLN A 163 4.69 -14.15 -28.04
CA GLN A 163 5.78 -14.27 -27.08
C GLN A 163 5.53 -13.44 -25.82
N ALA A 164 5.01 -12.22 -25.95
CA ALA A 164 4.68 -11.36 -24.82
C ALA A 164 3.57 -11.97 -23.94
N ASP A 165 2.50 -12.49 -24.54
CA ASP A 165 1.42 -13.15 -23.81
C ASP A 165 1.89 -14.40 -23.06
N LEU A 166 2.73 -15.20 -23.71
CA LEU A 166 3.32 -16.39 -23.13
C LEU A 166 4.26 -16.05 -21.96
N GLN A 167 5.06 -14.99 -22.09
CA GLN A 167 5.92 -14.50 -21.01
C GLN A 167 5.09 -14.05 -19.79
N THR A 168 3.98 -13.33 -20.01
CA THR A 168 3.06 -12.92 -18.95
C THR A 168 2.48 -14.14 -18.23
N LEU A 169 1.95 -15.11 -18.98
CA LEU A 169 1.39 -16.33 -18.40
C LEU A 169 2.43 -17.13 -17.62
N ASN A 170 3.61 -17.37 -18.20
CA ASN A 170 4.69 -18.10 -17.54
C ASN A 170 5.14 -17.42 -16.24
N THR A 171 5.27 -16.09 -16.26
CA THR A 171 5.63 -15.29 -15.08
C THR A 171 4.57 -15.47 -13.98
N MET A 172 3.29 -15.34 -14.33
CA MET A 172 2.20 -15.46 -13.36
C MET A 172 2.04 -16.89 -12.82
N LEU A 173 2.22 -17.91 -13.66
CA LEU A 173 2.17 -19.32 -13.26
C LEU A 173 3.33 -19.68 -12.32
N ALA A 174 4.54 -19.19 -12.60
CA ALA A 174 5.70 -19.36 -11.72
C ALA A 174 5.52 -18.64 -10.38
N GLU A 175 4.88 -17.48 -10.38
CA GLU A 175 4.55 -16.74 -9.15
C GLU A 175 3.39 -17.36 -8.35
N MET A 176 2.55 -18.19 -8.99
CA MET A 176 1.40 -18.81 -8.34
C MET A 176 1.79 -19.63 -7.12
N GLY A 177 2.94 -20.33 -7.14
CA GLY A 177 3.45 -21.07 -5.98
C GLY A 177 3.83 -20.19 -4.78
N LYS A 178 4.03 -18.88 -4.98
CA LYS A 178 4.20 -17.91 -3.88
C LYS A 178 2.86 -17.43 -3.34
N LEU A 179 1.83 -17.35 -4.20
CA LEU A 179 0.49 -16.89 -3.84
C LEU A 179 -0.34 -18.00 -3.19
N VAL A 180 -0.08 -19.27 -3.56
CA VAL A 180 -0.75 -20.46 -3.04
C VAL A 180 0.30 -21.53 -2.71
N PRO A 181 0.95 -21.45 -1.53
CA PRO A 181 2.03 -22.36 -1.15
C PRO A 181 1.61 -23.84 -1.07
N GLU A 182 0.32 -24.13 -0.91
CA GLU A 182 -0.22 -25.49 -0.87
C GLU A 182 -0.27 -26.17 -2.25
N LEU A 183 -0.03 -25.43 -3.34
CA LEU A 183 0.12 -25.99 -4.68
C LEU A 183 1.59 -26.09 -5.07
N GLN A 184 1.94 -27.20 -5.71
CA GLN A 184 3.22 -27.31 -6.38
C GLN A 184 3.32 -26.19 -7.43
N PRO A 185 4.43 -25.42 -7.44
CA PRO A 185 4.62 -24.41 -8.46
C PRO A 185 4.51 -25.04 -9.85
N TYR A 186 3.72 -24.42 -10.72
CA TYR A 186 3.73 -24.80 -12.12
C TYR A 186 5.13 -24.53 -12.66
N ARG A 187 5.82 -25.60 -13.11
CA ARG A 187 7.06 -25.46 -13.85
C ARG A 187 6.68 -25.44 -15.32
N PRO A 188 6.85 -24.31 -16.01
CA PRO A 188 6.74 -24.27 -17.46
C PRO A 188 7.98 -24.96 -18.04
N ASP A 189 8.07 -26.28 -17.88
CA ASP A 189 8.94 -27.06 -18.76
C ASP A 189 8.23 -27.00 -20.12
N HIS A 190 8.81 -26.28 -21.09
CA HIS A 190 8.36 -26.18 -22.51
C HIS A 190 7.25 -25.15 -22.84
N ALA A 191 7.50 -23.87 -22.54
CA ALA A 191 6.61 -22.79 -22.98
C ALA A 191 7.39 -21.64 -23.64
N ASP A 192 8.20 -21.96 -24.65
CA ASP A 192 8.59 -21.02 -25.69
C ASP A 192 7.60 -21.12 -26.86
N VAL A 193 7.52 -20.08 -27.71
CA VAL A 193 6.56 -20.01 -28.85
C VAL A 193 6.62 -21.27 -29.71
N GLU A 194 7.81 -21.81 -29.95
CA GLU A 194 8.05 -23.02 -30.75
C GLU A 194 7.50 -24.32 -30.12
N THR A 195 7.28 -24.31 -28.81
CA THR A 195 6.82 -25.48 -28.03
C THR A 195 5.37 -25.35 -27.56
N PHE A 196 4.75 -24.17 -27.74
CA PHE A 196 3.37 -23.96 -27.38
C PHE A 196 2.45 -24.82 -28.26
N SER A 197 1.52 -25.53 -27.62
CA SER A 197 0.64 -26.47 -28.28
C SER A 197 -0.68 -26.61 -27.51
N ASP A 198 -1.70 -27.17 -28.15
CA ASP A 198 -2.98 -27.46 -27.50
C ASP A 198 -2.82 -28.28 -26.19
N PRO A 199 -1.97 -29.34 -26.12
CA PRO A 199 -1.66 -30.02 -24.86
C PRO A 199 -1.10 -29.11 -23.76
N THR A 200 -0.18 -28.20 -24.11
CA THR A 200 0.39 -27.23 -23.16
C THR A 200 -0.70 -26.32 -22.61
N ALA A 201 -1.59 -25.83 -23.48
CA ALA A 201 -2.69 -24.98 -23.08
C ALA A 201 -3.69 -25.71 -22.16
N GLU A 202 -4.04 -26.97 -22.46
CA GLU A 202 -4.90 -27.78 -21.60
C GLU A 202 -4.25 -28.10 -20.24
N ALA A 203 -2.93 -28.27 -20.19
CA ALA A 203 -2.19 -28.43 -18.94
C ALA A 203 -2.25 -27.16 -18.06
N ILE A 204 -2.06 -25.98 -18.66
CA ILE A 204 -2.21 -24.69 -17.95
C ILE A 204 -3.64 -24.53 -17.43
N LYS A 205 -4.65 -24.82 -18.27
CA LYS A 205 -6.05 -24.74 -17.89
C LYS A 205 -6.40 -25.69 -16.74
N ALA A 206 -5.90 -26.92 -16.77
CA ALA A 206 -6.07 -27.89 -15.69
C ALA A 206 -5.41 -27.39 -14.38
N TYR A 207 -4.24 -26.77 -14.47
CA TYR A 207 -3.56 -26.16 -13.32
C TYR A 207 -4.38 -24.99 -12.73
N LEU A 208 -4.84 -24.05 -13.56
CA LEU A 208 -5.67 -22.92 -13.14
C LEU A 208 -6.99 -23.38 -12.49
N LYS A 209 -7.61 -24.44 -13.03
CA LYS A 209 -8.77 -25.10 -12.40
C LYS A 209 -8.42 -25.68 -11.03
N GLY A 210 -7.24 -26.26 -10.88
CA GLY A 210 -6.70 -26.72 -9.59
C GLY A 210 -6.58 -25.59 -8.57
N VAL A 211 -6.02 -24.44 -9.00
CA VAL A 211 -5.94 -23.21 -8.20
C VAL A 211 -7.34 -22.76 -7.76
N SER A 212 -8.28 -22.60 -8.70
CA SER A 212 -9.65 -22.16 -8.43
C SER A 212 -10.39 -23.08 -7.44
N ASN A 213 -10.23 -24.39 -7.57
CA ASN A 213 -10.83 -25.36 -6.65
C ASN A 213 -10.24 -25.26 -5.24
N LEU A 214 -8.92 -25.15 -5.12
CA LEU A 214 -8.26 -25.02 -3.82
C LEU A 214 -8.64 -23.71 -3.13
N THR A 215 -8.55 -22.57 -3.84
CA THR A 215 -8.90 -21.26 -3.29
C THR A 215 -10.39 -21.19 -2.95
N GLY A 216 -11.25 -21.86 -3.72
CA GLY A 216 -12.66 -22.06 -3.36
C GLY A 216 -12.85 -22.78 -2.01
N ARG A 217 -12.07 -23.83 -1.73
CA ARG A 217 -12.11 -24.51 -0.42
C ARG A 217 -11.61 -23.61 0.71
N ILE A 218 -10.52 -22.88 0.48
CA ILE A 218 -9.97 -21.92 1.46
C ILE A 218 -11.05 -20.87 1.78
N PHE A 219 -11.67 -20.26 0.77
CA PHE A 219 -12.74 -19.28 0.94
C PHE A 219 -13.90 -19.81 1.79
N MET A 220 -14.39 -21.02 1.49
CA MET A 220 -15.47 -21.65 2.26
C MET A 220 -15.06 -21.93 3.71
N SER A 221 -13.83 -22.41 3.93
CA SER A 221 -13.31 -22.65 5.27
C SER A 221 -13.17 -21.36 6.08
N SER A 222 -12.69 -20.27 5.48
CA SER A 222 -12.57 -18.96 6.12
C SER A 222 -13.94 -18.36 6.44
N ASN A 223 -14.95 -18.54 5.59
CA ASN A 223 -16.33 -18.12 5.92
C ASN A 223 -16.88 -18.91 7.11
N LYS A 224 -16.68 -20.22 7.16
CA LYS A 224 -17.09 -21.03 8.30
C LYS A 224 -16.41 -20.59 9.60
N GLU A 225 -15.11 -20.32 9.56
CA GLU A 225 -14.36 -19.82 10.71
C GLU A 225 -14.87 -18.45 11.17
N LYS A 226 -15.15 -17.55 10.21
CA LYS A 226 -15.75 -16.25 10.49
C LYS A 226 -17.13 -16.37 11.16
N ASP A 227 -17.98 -17.28 10.68
CA ASP A 227 -19.31 -17.51 11.24
C ASP A 227 -19.22 -18.06 12.67
N LEU A 228 -18.24 -18.92 12.96
CA LEU A 228 -17.97 -19.38 14.32
C LEU A 228 -17.58 -18.22 15.26
N ILE A 229 -16.72 -17.30 14.80
CA ILE A 229 -16.34 -16.11 15.58
C ILE A 229 -17.55 -15.20 15.79
N ASN A 230 -18.37 -14.99 14.76
CA ASN A 230 -19.58 -14.19 14.87
C ASN A 230 -20.53 -14.76 15.93
N ASN A 231 -20.80 -16.07 15.88
CA ASN A 231 -21.67 -16.73 16.87
C ASN A 231 -21.08 -16.65 18.28
N ALA A 232 -19.78 -16.92 18.44
CA ALA A 232 -19.11 -16.80 19.73
C ALA A 232 -19.16 -15.37 20.30
N LEU A 233 -19.02 -14.35 19.45
CA LEU A 233 -19.15 -12.95 19.87
C LEU A 233 -20.59 -12.58 20.22
N ILE A 234 -21.59 -13.07 19.47
CA ILE A 234 -23.00 -12.85 19.78
C ILE A 234 -23.34 -13.46 21.14
N ASP A 235 -22.91 -14.69 21.39
CA ASP A 235 -23.12 -15.39 22.66
C ASP A 235 -22.42 -14.66 23.81
N HIS A 236 -21.17 -14.23 23.62
CA HIS A 236 -20.41 -13.48 24.61
C HIS A 236 -20.99 -12.08 24.90
N LEU A 237 -21.51 -11.38 23.90
CA LEU A 237 -22.12 -10.05 24.04
C LEU A 237 -23.60 -10.13 24.46
N GLY A 238 -24.20 -11.32 24.43
CA GLY A 238 -25.54 -11.62 24.92
C GLY A 238 -26.70 -11.29 23.96
N SER A 239 -26.44 -10.69 22.80
CA SER A 239 -27.47 -10.49 21.76
C SER A 239 -26.89 -10.05 20.42
N VAL A 240 -27.66 -10.26 19.34
CA VAL A 240 -27.36 -9.72 17.99
C VAL A 240 -27.28 -8.19 17.99
N LYS A 241 -28.11 -7.52 18.81
CA LYS A 241 -28.08 -6.05 18.94
C LYS A 241 -26.77 -5.59 19.57
N ALA A 242 -26.34 -6.20 20.66
CA ALA A 242 -25.07 -5.88 21.32
C ALA A 242 -23.87 -6.11 20.41
N TYR A 243 -23.90 -7.16 19.58
CA TYR A 243 -22.91 -7.38 18.52
C TYR A 243 -22.92 -6.26 17.47
N SER A 244 -24.09 -5.83 17.00
CA SER A 244 -24.18 -4.73 16.04
C SER A 244 -23.67 -3.41 16.64
N ASP A 245 -23.98 -3.13 17.90
CA ASP A 245 -23.51 -1.93 18.60
C ASP A 245 -21.99 -1.97 18.80
N PHE A 246 -21.44 -3.14 19.15
CA PHE A 246 -20.00 -3.35 19.23
C PHE A 246 -19.32 -3.10 17.88
N ARG A 247 -19.85 -3.65 16.79
CA ARG A 247 -19.34 -3.38 15.44
C ARG A 247 -19.40 -1.90 15.10
N ASN A 248 -20.55 -1.26 15.26
CA ASN A 248 -20.74 0.16 14.91
C ASN A 248 -19.84 1.10 15.71
N LYS A 249 -19.41 0.68 16.92
CA LYS A 249 -18.53 1.47 17.78
C LYS A 249 -17.06 1.46 17.34
N TYR A 250 -16.61 0.43 16.63
CA TYR A 250 -15.18 0.25 16.30
C TYR A 250 -14.90 0.16 14.79
N ASP A 251 -15.86 -0.32 13.99
CA ASP A 251 -15.73 -0.43 12.54
C ASP A 251 -16.07 0.89 11.85
N ASN A 252 -15.17 1.37 10.98
CA ASN A 252 -15.41 2.54 10.15
C ASN A 252 -15.57 2.11 8.70
N LYS A 253 -16.82 2.04 8.24
CA LYS A 253 -17.14 1.59 6.88
C LYS A 253 -16.46 2.43 5.79
N SER A 254 -16.45 3.75 5.91
CA SER A 254 -15.83 4.64 4.93
C SER A 254 -14.33 4.42 4.83
N LEU A 255 -13.66 4.23 5.98
CA LEU A 255 -12.24 3.87 6.01
C LEU A 255 -12.01 2.48 5.39
N SER A 256 -12.80 1.49 5.78
CA SER A 256 -12.75 0.11 5.25
C SER A 256 -12.86 0.12 3.72
N ASP A 257 -13.83 0.84 3.17
CA ASP A 257 -14.06 0.95 1.73
C ASP A 257 -12.90 1.65 1.00
N LEU A 258 -12.30 2.67 1.64
CA LEU A 258 -11.13 3.37 1.13
C LEU A 258 -9.90 2.45 1.05
N VAL A 259 -9.52 1.83 2.17
CA VAL A 259 -8.28 1.03 2.25
C VAL A 259 -8.38 -0.29 1.48
N ARG A 260 -9.59 -0.83 1.34
CA ARG A 260 -9.87 -2.00 0.47
C ARG A 260 -10.03 -1.63 -0.99
N ASN A 261 -9.99 -0.34 -1.35
CA ASN A 261 -10.16 0.13 -2.71
C ASN A 261 -11.47 -0.39 -3.35
N ARG A 262 -12.60 -0.38 -2.61
CA ARG A 262 -13.86 -1.00 -3.08
C ARG A 262 -14.39 -0.40 -4.38
N SER A 263 -14.13 0.89 -4.62
CA SER A 263 -14.61 1.64 -5.78
C SER A 263 -13.85 1.40 -7.08
N VAL A 264 -12.74 0.64 -7.07
CA VAL A 264 -12.03 0.31 -8.31
C VAL A 264 -12.84 -0.68 -9.15
N LEU A 265 -12.96 -0.45 -10.46
CA LEU A 265 -13.61 -1.39 -11.36
C LEU A 265 -12.66 -2.55 -11.66
N ASP A 266 -11.46 -2.22 -12.16
CA ASP A 266 -10.44 -3.21 -12.48
C ASP A 266 -9.83 -3.78 -11.20
N LYS A 267 -10.10 -5.07 -10.95
CA LYS A 267 -9.59 -5.78 -9.76
C LYS A 267 -8.20 -6.36 -9.98
N VAL A 268 -7.83 -6.54 -11.25
CA VAL A 268 -6.50 -6.93 -11.74
C VAL A 268 -6.11 -5.88 -12.78
N ALA A 269 -4.86 -5.41 -12.73
CA ALA A 269 -4.31 -4.52 -13.74
C ALA A 269 -3.08 -5.18 -14.36
N GLU A 270 -3.08 -5.35 -15.68
CA GLU A 270 -1.91 -5.85 -16.39
C GLU A 270 -0.91 -4.72 -16.66
N LYS A 271 0.35 -4.92 -16.25
CA LYS A 271 1.43 -3.97 -16.52
C LYS A 271 2.77 -4.69 -16.60
N ASP A 272 3.52 -4.40 -17.66
CA ASP A 272 4.88 -4.90 -17.88
C ASP A 272 4.98 -6.44 -17.73
N GLY A 273 3.99 -7.14 -18.30
CA GLY A 273 3.89 -8.61 -18.27
C GLY A 273 3.49 -9.21 -16.92
N ARG A 274 2.90 -8.41 -16.01
CA ARG A 274 2.47 -8.86 -14.68
C ARG A 274 1.03 -8.48 -14.41
N MET A 275 0.32 -9.35 -13.70
CA MET A 275 -1.03 -9.12 -13.21
C MET A 275 -0.99 -8.55 -11.78
N ILE A 276 -1.30 -7.26 -11.65
CA ILE A 276 -1.21 -6.54 -10.38
C ILE A 276 -2.57 -6.51 -9.70
N ARG A 277 -2.63 -7.00 -8.46
CA ARG A 277 -3.83 -6.96 -7.62
C ARG A 277 -4.21 -5.52 -7.26
N LYS A 278 -5.45 -5.13 -7.58
CA LYS A 278 -6.09 -3.87 -7.12
C LYS A 278 -7.24 -4.10 -6.15
N TYR A 279 -7.63 -5.36 -5.96
CA TYR A 279 -8.69 -5.81 -5.07
C TYR A 279 -8.25 -5.82 -3.60
N GLU A 280 -9.00 -5.16 -2.72
CA GLU A 280 -8.87 -5.27 -1.26
C GLU A 280 -7.44 -5.13 -0.74
N LEU A 281 -6.81 -4.01 -1.10
CA LEU A 281 -5.40 -3.73 -0.85
C LEU A 281 -4.99 -3.83 0.63
N ALA A 282 -5.88 -3.46 1.56
CA ALA A 282 -5.63 -3.60 3.00
C ALA A 282 -5.46 -5.05 3.49
N TYR A 283 -5.93 -6.03 2.72
CA TYR A 283 -5.72 -7.46 2.97
C TYR A 283 -4.63 -8.07 2.08
N MET A 284 -4.11 -7.31 1.11
CA MET A 284 -3.03 -7.80 0.25
C MET A 284 -1.69 -7.72 0.99
N LYS A 285 -0.97 -8.85 1.07
CA LYS A 285 0.41 -8.87 1.54
C LYS A 285 1.34 -8.16 0.54
N PRO A 286 2.43 -7.50 1.00
CA PRO A 286 3.38 -6.84 0.13
C PRO A 286 4.10 -7.87 -0.75
N THR A 287 4.35 -7.51 -2.01
CA THR A 287 5.06 -8.36 -2.97
C THR A 287 6.58 -8.15 -2.93
N SER A 288 7.06 -7.02 -2.41
CA SER A 288 8.48 -6.68 -2.36
C SER A 288 9.11 -6.95 -0.99
N LYS A 289 10.34 -7.47 -1.01
CA LYS A 289 11.14 -7.80 0.19
C LYS A 289 12.10 -6.70 0.63
N ILE A 290 12.06 -5.52 0.01
CA ILE A 290 12.97 -4.40 0.32
C ILE A 290 12.23 -3.22 0.98
N GLY A 291 11.06 -3.48 1.55
CA GLY A 291 10.26 -2.48 2.26
C GLY A 291 9.37 -1.61 1.36
N ARG A 292 9.42 -1.80 0.04
CA ARG A 292 8.42 -1.24 -0.87
C ARG A 292 7.11 -2.03 -0.75
N ALA A 293 5.99 -1.35 -0.87
CA ALA A 293 4.67 -1.97 -0.86
C ALA A 293 3.67 -1.05 -1.55
N HIS A 294 2.50 -1.59 -1.88
CA HIS A 294 1.33 -0.80 -2.27
C HIS A 294 0.85 0.06 -1.09
N LEU A 295 0.10 1.11 -1.41
CA LEU A 295 -0.54 1.96 -0.42
C LEU A 295 -1.58 1.15 0.36
N TYR A 296 -1.59 1.30 1.68
CA TYR A 296 -2.46 0.59 2.63
C TYR A 296 -2.12 -0.89 2.84
N ALA A 297 -0.94 -1.36 2.43
CA ALA A 297 -0.52 -2.71 2.80
C ALA A 297 -0.56 -2.89 4.33
N PRO A 298 -1.02 -4.03 4.85
CA PRO A 298 -1.17 -4.25 6.29
C PRO A 298 0.16 -4.45 7.02
N ASN A 299 1.20 -4.83 6.27
CA ASN A 299 2.57 -4.93 6.74
C ASN A 299 3.54 -4.58 5.60
N LYS A 300 4.81 -4.42 5.95
CA LYS A 300 5.93 -4.18 5.04
C LYS A 300 6.96 -5.29 5.25
N GLN A 301 7.63 -5.72 4.18
CA GLN A 301 8.57 -6.84 4.25
C GLN A 301 10.01 -6.38 4.00
N LEU A 302 10.91 -6.71 4.94
CA LEU A 302 12.35 -6.52 4.83
C LEU A 302 13.05 -7.88 4.91
N GLY A 303 13.45 -8.41 3.76
CA GLY A 303 14.00 -9.75 3.62
C GLY A 303 13.00 -10.81 4.07
N ARG A 304 13.25 -11.39 5.24
CA ARG A 304 12.38 -12.40 5.87
C ARG A 304 11.46 -11.82 6.96
N PHE A 305 11.68 -10.59 7.37
CA PHE A 305 10.92 -9.96 8.44
C PHE A 305 9.69 -9.25 7.88
N GLU A 306 8.53 -9.54 8.45
CA GLU A 306 7.30 -8.77 8.24
C GLU A 306 7.16 -7.78 9.41
N ILE A 307 6.98 -6.50 9.10
CA ILE A 307 6.86 -5.41 10.07
C ILE A 307 5.51 -4.75 9.87
N ASP A 308 4.75 -4.57 10.95
CA ASP A 308 3.48 -3.84 10.91
C ASP A 308 3.65 -2.44 10.33
N THR A 309 2.67 -2.03 9.52
CA THR A 309 2.72 -0.75 8.80
C THR A 309 2.82 0.45 9.74
N LEU A 310 2.21 0.38 10.94
CA LEU A 310 2.38 1.40 11.98
C LEU A 310 3.86 1.65 12.29
N TRP A 311 4.57 0.60 12.71
CA TRP A 311 5.96 0.71 13.17
C TRP A 311 6.92 1.01 12.02
N TYR A 312 6.71 0.40 10.86
CA TYR A 312 7.52 0.69 9.68
C TYR A 312 7.41 2.16 9.28
N ASN A 313 6.19 2.70 9.25
CA ASN A 313 5.96 4.08 8.85
C ASN A 313 6.47 5.08 9.90
N VAL A 314 6.30 4.79 11.19
CA VAL A 314 6.91 5.58 12.28
C VAL A 314 8.43 5.62 12.13
N ALA A 315 9.08 4.47 11.88
CA ALA A 315 10.51 4.40 11.65
C ALA A 315 10.95 5.20 10.41
N ALA A 316 10.17 5.16 9.31
CA ALA A 316 10.45 5.96 8.12
C ALA A 316 10.42 7.47 8.41
N ILE A 317 9.44 7.95 9.19
CA ILE A 317 9.36 9.37 9.57
C ILE A 317 10.54 9.76 10.48
N TRP A 318 10.93 8.89 11.41
CA TRP A 318 12.12 9.12 12.25
C TRP A 318 13.41 9.12 11.45
N LEU A 319 13.52 8.28 10.41
CA LEU A 319 14.65 8.33 9.48
C LEU A 319 14.71 9.69 8.76
N TYR A 320 13.58 10.23 8.30
CA TYR A 320 13.55 11.58 7.72
C TYR A 320 13.91 12.64 8.74
N THR A 321 13.41 12.53 9.97
CA THR A 321 13.75 13.43 11.07
C THR A 321 15.26 13.43 11.33
N LEU A 322 15.90 12.25 11.32
CA LEU A 322 17.34 12.10 11.46
C LEU A 322 18.11 12.73 10.29
N VAL A 323 17.70 12.46 9.04
CA VAL A 323 18.34 13.04 7.84
C VAL A 323 18.27 14.57 7.86
N PHE A 324 17.11 15.14 8.19
CA PHE A 324 16.96 16.59 8.31
C PHE A 324 17.70 17.17 9.51
N TYR A 325 17.84 16.41 10.60
CA TYR A 325 18.66 16.83 11.74
C TYR A 325 20.16 16.90 11.35
N LEU A 326 20.67 15.92 10.59
CA LEU A 326 22.05 15.95 10.08
C LEU A 326 22.27 17.09 9.07
N THR A 327 21.30 17.34 8.20
CA THR A 327 21.29 18.49 7.27
C THR A 327 21.37 19.82 8.03
N LEU A 328 20.60 19.95 9.11
CA LEU A 328 20.63 21.13 9.98
C LEU A 328 21.99 21.29 10.66
N ARG A 329 22.52 20.22 11.26
CA ARG A 329 23.81 20.26 11.98
C ARG A 329 24.99 20.66 11.08
N THR A 330 24.91 20.35 9.79
CA THR A 330 25.97 20.67 8.81
C THR A 330 25.76 22.00 8.10
N ASP A 331 24.68 22.73 8.42
CA ASP A 331 24.21 23.94 7.73
C ASP A 331 24.15 23.78 6.21
N LEU A 332 23.79 22.59 5.73
CA LEU A 332 23.89 22.24 4.31
C LEU A 332 22.97 23.11 3.44
N LEU A 333 21.77 23.43 3.93
CA LEU A 333 20.82 24.27 3.22
C LEU A 333 21.35 25.70 3.03
N ARG A 334 21.94 26.28 4.09
CA ARG A 334 22.60 27.60 4.04
C ARG A 334 23.79 27.60 3.08
N LYS A 335 24.62 26.55 3.12
CA LYS A 335 25.75 26.39 2.17
C LYS A 335 25.27 26.31 0.73
N ALA A 336 24.22 25.55 0.45
CA ALA A 336 23.64 25.43 -0.89
C ALA A 336 23.09 26.77 -1.40
N MET A 337 22.42 27.53 -0.54
CA MET A 337 21.90 28.86 -0.91
C MET A 337 23.02 29.85 -1.21
N ASN A 338 24.07 29.90 -0.39
CA ASN A 338 25.21 30.79 -0.62
C ASN A 338 25.94 30.47 -1.95
N ILE A 339 26.02 29.19 -2.35
CA ILE A 339 26.58 28.80 -3.65
C ILE A 339 25.72 29.31 -4.81
N SER A 340 24.39 29.20 -4.68
CA SER A 340 23.45 29.71 -5.68
C SER A 340 23.54 31.23 -5.84
N GLU A 341 23.63 31.97 -4.73
CA GLU A 341 23.83 33.42 -4.74
C GLU A 341 25.15 33.83 -5.38
N ARG A 342 26.26 33.16 -5.02
CA ARG A 342 27.57 33.40 -5.64
C ARG A 342 27.53 33.17 -7.15
N ARG A 343 26.93 32.07 -7.63
CA ARG A 343 26.79 31.80 -9.07
C ARG A 343 25.94 32.85 -9.81
N LYS A 344 24.89 33.37 -9.17
CA LYS A 344 24.09 34.48 -9.74
C LYS A 344 24.90 35.76 -9.86
N LEU A 345 25.73 36.09 -8.86
CA LEU A 345 26.62 37.25 -8.89
C LEU A 345 27.68 37.14 -9.99
N THR A 346 28.31 35.97 -10.16
CA THR A 346 29.31 35.76 -11.22
C THR A 346 28.69 35.86 -12.62
N ARG A 347 27.46 35.38 -12.82
CA ARG A 347 26.74 35.53 -14.10
C ARG A 347 26.36 36.97 -14.41
N LYS A 348 26.00 37.77 -13.40
CA LYS A 348 25.71 39.21 -13.56
C LYS A 348 26.95 40.07 -13.84
N GLN A 349 28.14 39.61 -13.46
CA GLN A 349 29.41 40.29 -13.75
C GLN A 349 30.01 39.89 -15.11
N ALA A 350 29.55 38.78 -15.69
CA ALA A 350 29.98 38.28 -17.00
C ALA A 350 29.02 38.66 -18.15
N SER A 351 27.92 39.36 -17.84
CA SER A 351 26.99 40.01 -18.77
C SER A 351 27.15 41.51 -18.69
#